data_AF-A0A8J9S129-F1
#
_entry.id   AF-A0A8J9S129-F1
#
_cell.length_a   1.000
_cell.length_b   1.000
_cell.length_c   1.000
_cell.angle_alpha   90.00
_cell.angle_beta   90.00
_cell.angle_gamma   90.00
#
_symmetry.space_group_name_H-M   'P 1'
#
loop_
_entity.id
_entity.type
_entity.pdbx_description
1 polymer ?
#
loop_
_entity_poly.entity_id
_entity_poly.type
_entity_poly.pdbx_seq_one_letter_code
_entity_poly.pdbx_strand_id
1 'polypeptide(L)'
;MQSFLWWNAPELPEGCQWRTMEHSGVSFPETYEPHGVKMMYDGQPVELTPIQEEAATFFAAMDPEGMHLGNPKTGKIFIKNFFADFREILGKKHIVKEFKKCDFEPIRKHLNEQKIIRKAITDEERKAN
;
A
#
# COMPACT_ATOMS: atom_id res chain seq x y z
N MET A 1 2.13 27.87 -25.33
CA MET A 1 3.33 27.06 -25.02
C MET A 1 4.02 26.73 -26.33
N GLN A 2 5.29 27.08 -26.45
CA GLN A 2 6.09 26.69 -27.60
C GLN A 2 6.63 25.28 -27.34
N SER A 3 6.28 24.33 -28.20
CA SER A 3 6.72 22.95 -28.09
C SER A 3 8.19 22.82 -28.50
N PHE A 4 8.98 22.15 -27.66
CA PHE A 4 10.37 21.83 -27.98
C PHE A 4 10.42 20.58 -28.88
N LEU A 5 10.95 20.74 -30.09
CA LEU A 5 11.10 19.65 -31.07
C LEU A 5 12.44 18.95 -30.84
N TRP A 6 12.45 17.95 -29.97
CA TRP A 6 13.67 17.26 -29.53
C TRP A 6 14.46 16.61 -30.67
N TRP A 7 13.82 16.26 -31.79
CA TRP A 7 14.47 15.69 -32.97
C TRP A 7 15.28 16.69 -33.81
N ASN A 8 15.13 17.99 -33.57
CA ASN A 8 15.95 19.05 -34.17
C ASN A 8 17.02 19.57 -33.19
N ALA A 9 17.10 18.99 -31.99
CA ALA A 9 18.05 19.42 -30.98
C ALA A 9 19.48 18.98 -31.36
N PRO A 10 20.50 19.79 -31.06
CA PRO A 10 21.89 19.39 -31.27
C PRO A 10 22.22 18.16 -30.41
N GLU A 11 22.96 17.22 -30.99
CA GLU A 11 23.42 16.03 -30.29
C GLU A 11 24.26 16.40 -29.06
N LEU A 12 24.12 15.60 -28.00
CA LEU A 12 24.94 15.71 -26.82
C LEU A 12 26.30 15.04 -27.07
N PRO A 13 27.39 15.53 -26.47
CA PRO A 13 28.67 14.83 -26.51
C PRO A 13 28.54 13.39 -26.04
N GLU A 14 29.39 12.50 -26.56
CA GLU A 14 29.42 11.10 -26.18
C GLU A 14 29.53 10.93 -24.65
N GLY A 15 28.66 10.11 -24.07
CA GLY A 15 28.59 9.88 -22.63
C GLY A 15 27.81 10.93 -21.81
N CYS A 16 27.39 12.05 -22.42
CA CYS A 16 26.59 13.07 -21.73
C CYS A 16 25.09 12.87 -21.96
N GLN A 17 24.29 12.80 -20.89
CA GLN A 17 22.83 12.65 -20.96
C GLN A 17 22.07 13.99 -20.87
N TRP A 18 22.68 15.04 -20.33
CA TRP A 18 22.07 16.35 -20.11
C TRP A 18 23.15 17.44 -19.97
N ARG A 19 22.79 18.69 -20.26
CA ARG A 19 23.68 19.86 -20.05
C ARG A 19 23.43 20.51 -18.68
N THR A 20 22.16 20.62 -18.30
CA THR A 20 21.68 21.16 -17.01
C THR A 20 20.39 20.42 -16.65
N MET A 21 20.19 20.08 -15.37
CA MET A 21 18.95 19.51 -14.84
C MET A 21 18.66 20.21 -13.53
N GLU A 22 17.40 20.61 -13.39
CA GLU A 22 16.83 21.07 -12.14
C GLU A 22 15.56 20.26 -11.92
N HIS A 23 15.39 19.72 -10.72
CA HIS A 23 14.17 19.01 -10.33
C HIS A 23 13.86 19.31 -8.87
N SER A 24 12.57 19.30 -8.52
CA SER A 24 12.08 19.65 -7.17
C SER A 24 12.25 18.52 -6.14
N GLY A 25 13.30 17.69 -6.27
CA GLY A 25 13.54 16.56 -5.38
C GLY A 25 12.54 15.41 -5.58
N VAL A 26 12.21 14.74 -4.47
CA VAL A 26 11.25 13.63 -4.40
C VAL A 26 10.07 14.03 -3.54
N SER A 27 8.87 13.63 -3.94
CA SER A 27 7.68 13.74 -3.10
C SER A 27 7.53 12.47 -2.29
N PHE A 28 7.54 12.59 -0.96
CA PHE A 28 7.29 11.46 -0.07
C PHE A 28 5.79 11.25 0.08
N PRO A 29 5.33 9.98 0.19
CA PRO A 29 3.94 9.72 0.55
C PRO A 29 3.64 10.31 1.94
N GLU A 30 2.38 10.64 2.16
CA GLU A 30 1.88 11.06 3.46
C GLU A 30 2.13 9.97 4.52
N THR A 31 2.32 10.40 5.76
CA THR A 31 2.46 9.49 6.89
C THR A 31 1.18 8.68 7.07
N TYR A 32 1.31 7.40 7.39
CA TYR A 32 0.16 6.53 7.64
C TYR A 32 -0.72 7.07 8.78
N GLU A 33 -2.01 7.21 8.50
CA GLU A 33 -3.04 7.56 9.48
C GLU A 33 -3.74 6.29 9.97
N PRO A 34 -3.60 5.92 11.26
CA PRO A 34 -4.29 4.76 11.82
C PRO A 34 -5.80 4.96 11.78
N HIS A 35 -6.51 3.98 11.25
CA HIS A 35 -7.97 3.92 11.23
C HIS A 35 -8.58 3.26 12.47
N GLY A 36 -7.78 2.57 13.30
CA GLY A 36 -8.21 1.97 14.56
C GLY A 36 -9.13 0.74 14.41
N VAL A 37 -9.35 0.27 13.18
CA VAL A 37 -10.14 -0.94 12.90
C VAL A 37 -9.34 -2.17 13.29
N LYS A 38 -9.83 -2.90 14.29
CA LYS A 38 -9.16 -4.06 14.86
C LYS A 38 -9.30 -5.28 13.96
N MET A 39 -8.18 -5.94 13.67
CA MET A 39 -8.20 -7.29 13.10
C MET A 39 -8.67 -8.31 14.15
N MET A 40 -9.19 -9.44 13.71
CA MET A 40 -9.56 -10.53 14.61
C MET A 40 -8.47 -11.61 14.59
N TYR A 41 -8.17 -12.18 15.76
CA TYR A 41 -7.31 -13.34 15.92
C TYR A 41 -8.04 -14.39 16.76
N ASP A 42 -8.28 -15.55 16.17
CA ASP A 42 -9.02 -16.64 16.82
C ASP A 42 -10.39 -16.19 17.36
N GLY A 43 -11.04 -15.29 16.60
CA GLY A 43 -12.34 -14.69 16.96
C GLY A 43 -12.28 -13.55 17.98
N GLN A 44 -11.11 -13.16 18.48
CA GLN A 44 -10.95 -12.05 19.42
C GLN A 44 -10.31 -10.82 18.75
N PRO A 45 -10.78 -9.60 19.05
CA PRO A 45 -10.18 -8.39 18.51
C PRO A 45 -8.77 -8.19 19.06
N VAL A 46 -7.83 -7.88 18.18
CA VAL A 46 -6.43 -7.64 18.52
C VAL A 46 -6.11 -6.16 18.40
N GLU A 47 -5.47 -5.61 19.41
CA GLU A 47 -4.89 -4.27 19.33
C GLU A 47 -3.53 -4.33 18.65
N LEU A 48 -3.38 -3.51 17.62
CA LEU A 48 -2.15 -3.33 16.86
C LEU A 48 -1.64 -1.91 17.09
N THR A 49 -0.32 -1.76 17.12
CA THR A 49 0.30 -0.43 17.05
C THR A 49 0.12 0.17 15.64
N PRO A 50 0.26 1.49 15.44
CA PRO A 50 0.14 2.14 14.13
C PRO A 50 0.92 1.45 13.00
N ILE A 51 2.17 1.05 13.27
CA ILE A 51 3.05 0.38 12.29
C ILE A 51 2.55 -1.04 11.97
N GLN A 52 2.04 -1.75 12.97
CA GLN A 52 1.47 -3.09 12.77
C GLN A 52 0.12 -3.01 12.05
N GLU A 53 -0.67 -2.00 12.35
CA GLU A 53 -1.93 -1.71 11.67
C GLU A 53 -1.68 -1.43 10.19
N GLU A 54 -0.73 -0.57 9.86
CA GLU A 54 -0.32 -0.28 8.48
C GLU A 54 0.02 -1.55 7.69
N ALA A 55 0.86 -2.43 8.27
CA ALA A 55 1.21 -3.71 7.67
C ALA A 55 0.00 -4.63 7.45
N ALA A 56 -0.92 -4.68 8.41
CA ALA A 56 -2.16 -5.44 8.29
C ALA A 56 -3.08 -4.84 7.21
N THR A 57 -3.16 -3.52 7.12
CA THR A 57 -3.92 -2.77 6.12
C THR A 57 -3.39 -3.03 4.71
N PHE A 58 -2.07 -3.10 4.51
CA PHE A 58 -1.48 -3.46 3.21
C PHE A 58 -1.93 -4.83 2.74
N PHE A 59 -1.96 -5.82 3.63
CA PHE A 59 -2.44 -7.15 3.28
C PHE A 59 -3.95 -7.17 3.03
N ALA A 60 -4.73 -6.51 3.88
CA ALA A 60 -6.19 -6.42 3.76
C ALA A 60 -6.65 -5.67 2.49
N ALA A 61 -5.83 -4.76 1.97
CA ALA A 61 -6.10 -4.02 0.74
C ALA A 61 -5.98 -4.89 -0.53
N MET A 62 -5.28 -6.03 -0.45
CA MET A 62 -5.09 -6.95 -1.57
C MET A 62 -6.39 -7.70 -1.87
N ASP A 63 -6.65 -7.88 -3.17
CA ASP A 63 -7.80 -8.63 -3.63
C ASP A 63 -7.59 -10.15 -3.41
N PRO A 64 -8.46 -10.83 -2.64
CA PRO A 64 -8.38 -12.27 -2.43
C PRO A 64 -8.47 -13.09 -3.72
N GLU A 65 -9.20 -12.59 -4.72
CA GLU A 65 -9.38 -13.25 -6.02
C GLU A 65 -8.36 -12.75 -7.07
N GLY A 66 -7.54 -11.77 -6.71
CA GLY A 66 -6.56 -11.16 -7.59
C GLY A 66 -5.35 -12.04 -7.90
N MET A 67 -4.45 -11.54 -8.76
CA MET A 67 -3.25 -12.27 -9.22
C MET A 67 -2.36 -12.78 -8.07
N HIS A 68 -2.28 -12.04 -6.97
CA HIS A 68 -1.40 -12.35 -5.85
C HIS A 68 -1.97 -13.43 -4.93
N LEU A 69 -3.24 -13.31 -4.52
CA LEU A 69 -3.89 -14.21 -3.55
C LEU A 69 -4.75 -15.30 -4.19
N GLY A 70 -5.37 -15.03 -5.34
CA GLY A 70 -6.33 -15.92 -6.00
C GLY A 70 -5.68 -17.11 -6.70
N ASN A 71 -4.40 -17.02 -7.09
CA ASN A 71 -3.68 -18.16 -7.64
C ASN A 71 -3.10 -19.03 -6.51
N PRO A 72 -3.46 -20.33 -6.41
CA PRO A 72 -3.08 -21.20 -5.30
C PRO A 72 -1.57 -21.42 -5.12
N LYS A 73 -0.75 -21.21 -6.16
CA LYS A 73 0.70 -21.34 -6.08
C LYS A 73 1.35 -20.05 -5.58
N THR A 74 1.01 -18.91 -6.17
CA THR A 74 1.57 -17.60 -5.82
C THR A 74 1.03 -17.11 -4.47
N GLY A 75 -0.26 -17.34 -4.18
CA GLY A 75 -0.90 -16.95 -2.93
C GLY A 75 -0.27 -17.59 -1.70
N LYS A 76 0.12 -18.88 -1.78
CA LYS A 76 0.84 -19.55 -0.69
C LYS A 76 2.19 -18.91 -0.39
N ILE A 77 2.93 -18.53 -1.44
CA ILE A 77 4.24 -17.89 -1.30
C ILE A 77 4.06 -16.47 -0.74
N PHE A 78 3.07 -15.74 -1.26
CA PHE A 78 2.75 -14.39 -0.81
C PHE A 78 2.37 -14.35 0.68
N ILE A 79 1.44 -15.21 1.10
CA ILE A 79 1.02 -15.33 2.50
C ILE A 79 2.21 -15.72 3.39
N LYS A 80 3.06 -16.64 2.93
CA LYS A 80 4.25 -17.07 3.69
C LYS A 80 5.22 -15.91 3.91
N ASN A 81 5.52 -15.14 2.87
CA ASN A 81 6.44 -14.02 2.93
C ASN A 81 5.87 -12.89 3.80
N PHE A 82 4.62 -12.49 3.52
CA PHE A 82 3.92 -11.49 4.33
C PHE A 82 3.92 -11.87 5.82
N PHE A 83 3.58 -13.11 6.16
CA PHE A 83 3.49 -13.51 7.56
C PHE A 83 4.85 -13.67 8.25
N ALA A 84 5.95 -13.83 7.49
CA ALA A 84 7.29 -13.76 8.03
C ALA A 84 7.61 -12.33 8.46
N ASP A 85 7.46 -11.37 7.55
CA ASP A 85 7.74 -9.96 7.80
C ASP A 85 6.79 -9.38 8.87
N PHE A 86 5.50 -9.72 8.79
CA PHE A 86 4.50 -9.30 9.77
C PHE A 86 4.86 -9.78 11.18
N ARG A 87 5.43 -10.99 11.33
CA ARG A 87 5.90 -11.46 12.65
C ARG A 87 7.08 -10.67 13.19
N GLU A 88 7.95 -10.15 12.32
CA GLU A 88 9.04 -9.27 12.74
C GLU A 88 8.50 -7.94 13.26
N ILE A 89 7.50 -7.35 12.58
CA ILE A 89 6.85 -6.10 12.97
C ILE A 89 6.02 -6.27 14.26
N LEU A 90 5.34 -7.41 14.42
CA LEU A 90 4.57 -7.73 15.62
C LEU A 90 5.46 -7.95 16.85
N GLY A 91 6.67 -8.47 16.63
CA GLY A 91 7.61 -8.82 17.69
C GLY A 91 7.32 -10.17 18.35
N LYS A 92 8.35 -10.71 19.04
CA LYS A 92 8.37 -12.09 19.55
C LYS A 92 7.33 -12.44 20.62
N LYS A 93 6.72 -11.43 21.26
CA LYS A 93 5.77 -11.61 22.38
C LYS A 93 4.30 -11.47 21.97
N HIS A 94 4.01 -11.25 20.69
CA HIS A 94 2.65 -11.00 20.23
C HIS A 94 1.77 -12.26 20.28
N ILE A 95 0.46 -12.08 20.45
CA ILE A 95 -0.53 -13.18 20.47
C ILE A 95 -0.70 -13.84 19.10
N VAL A 96 -0.42 -13.10 18.02
CA VAL A 96 -0.55 -13.55 16.64
C VAL A 96 0.62 -14.47 16.28
N LYS A 97 0.36 -15.79 16.25
CA LYS A 97 1.39 -16.82 15.96
C LYS A 97 1.14 -17.60 14.67
N GLU A 98 -0.11 -17.70 14.27
CA GLU A 98 -0.55 -18.52 13.14
C GLU A 98 -1.41 -17.69 12.19
N PHE A 99 -1.03 -17.62 10.92
CA PHE A 99 -1.78 -16.86 9.91
C PHE A 99 -3.22 -17.35 9.76
N LYS A 100 -3.48 -18.67 9.88
CA LYS A 100 -4.82 -19.25 9.73
C LYS A 100 -5.85 -18.73 10.73
N LYS A 101 -5.39 -18.19 11.86
CA LYS A 101 -6.25 -17.62 12.91
C LYS A 101 -6.45 -16.11 12.73
N CYS A 102 -5.71 -15.48 11.81
CA CYS A 102 -5.85 -14.07 11.49
C CYS A 102 -7.04 -13.87 10.55
N ASP A 103 -7.90 -12.93 10.90
CA ASP A 103 -8.99 -12.49 10.07
C ASP A 103 -8.87 -10.97 9.84
N PHE A 104 -8.70 -10.62 8.57
CA PHE A 104 -8.51 -9.27 8.06
C PHE A 104 -9.78 -8.70 7.40
N GLU A 105 -10.88 -9.45 7.37
CA GLU A 105 -12.16 -9.00 6.80
C GLU A 105 -12.67 -7.66 7.38
N PRO A 106 -12.56 -7.39 8.71
CA PRO A 106 -12.98 -6.10 9.26
C PRO A 106 -12.25 -4.91 8.62
N ILE A 107 -10.93 -5.03 8.44
CA ILE A 107 -10.10 -3.99 7.81
C ILE A 107 -10.44 -3.90 6.32
N ARG A 108 -10.62 -5.04 5.63
CA ARG A 108 -10.96 -5.04 4.20
C ARG A 108 -12.30 -4.35 3.93
N LYS A 109 -13.31 -4.61 4.77
CA LYS A 109 -14.60 -3.94 4.70
C LYS A 109 -14.46 -2.43 4.85
N HIS A 110 -13.71 -1.98 5.86
CA HIS A 110 -13.46 -0.56 6.09
C HIS A 110 -12.77 0.10 4.88
N LEU A 111 -11.74 -0.54 4.31
CA LEU A 111 -11.06 -0.03 3.12
C LEU A 111 -11.98 0.06 1.90
N ASN A 112 -12.89 -0.91 1.73
CA ASN A 112 -13.86 -0.88 0.64
C ASN A 112 -14.88 0.26 0.83
N GLU A 113 -15.35 0.49 2.06
CA GLU A 113 -16.20 1.64 2.39
C GLU A 113 -15.48 2.97 2.09
N GLN A 114 -14.22 3.12 2.53
CA GLN A 114 -13.41 4.30 2.19
C GLN A 114 -13.24 4.48 0.68
N LYS A 115 -13.02 3.40 -0.08
CA LYS A 115 -12.94 3.46 -1.55
C LYS A 115 -14.25 3.93 -2.17
N ILE A 116 -15.40 3.50 -1.65
CA ILE A 116 -16.71 3.94 -2.13
C ILE A 116 -16.91 5.43 -1.81
N ILE A 117 -16.60 5.86 -0.59
CA ILE A 117 -16.68 7.27 -0.17
C ILE A 117 -15.80 8.14 -1.07
N ARG A 118 -14.53 7.77 -1.27
CA ARG A 118 -13.61 8.51 -2.15
C ARG A 118 -14.09 8.61 -3.60
N LYS A 119 -14.81 7.60 -4.10
CA LYS A 119 -15.41 7.62 -5.43
C LYS A 119 -16.67 8.46 -5.51
N ALA A 120 -17.39 8.61 -4.39
CA ALA A 120 -18.60 9.42 -4.29
C ALA A 120 -18.30 10.92 -4.06
N ILE A 121 -17.05 11.29 -3.81
CA ILE A 121 -16.60 12.69 -3.70
C ILE A 121 -16.99 13.44 -4.97
N THR A 122 -17.60 14.61 -4.77
CA THR A 122 -18.10 15.45 -5.86
C THR A 122 -16.97 16.10 -6.65
N ASP A 123 -17.23 16.51 -7.90
CA ASP A 123 -16.23 17.20 -8.73
C ASP A 123 -15.72 18.52 -8.10
N GLU A 124 -16.50 19.13 -7.20
CA GLU A 124 -16.11 20.34 -6.46
C GLU A 124 -15.07 20.04 -5.37
N GLU A 125 -15.29 19.01 -4.55
CA GLU A 125 -14.35 18.55 -3.52
C GLU A 125 -13.07 17.96 -4.12
N ARG A 126 -13.16 17.36 -5.32
CA ARG A 126 -12.00 16.83 -6.07
C ARG A 126 -11.09 17.93 -6.62
N LYS A 127 -11.61 19.14 -6.88
CA LYS A 127 -10.82 20.29 -7.35
C LYS A 127 -10.14 21.06 -6.22
N ALA A 128 -10.63 20.90 -4.98
CA ALA A 128 -10.11 21.57 -3.80
C ALA A 128 -8.98 20.77 -3.09
N ASN A 129 -8.94 19.45 -3.31
CA ASN A 129 -7.83 18.56 -2.94
C ASN A 129 -6.78 18.50 -4.05
#